data_AF-A0ABD6EDS6-F1
#
_entry.id   AF-A0ABD6EDS6-F1
#
_cell.length_a   1.000
_cell.length_b   1.000
_cell.length_c   1.000
_cell.angle_alpha   90.00
_cell.angle_beta   90.00
_cell.angle_gamma   90.00
#
_symmetry.space_group_name_H-M   'P 1'
#
loop_
_entity.id
_entity.type
_entity.pdbx_description
1 polymer ?
#
loop_
_entity_poly.entity_id
_entity_poly.type
_entity_poly.pdbx_seq_one_letter_code
_entity_poly.pdbx_strand_id
1 'polypeptide(L)'
;MHTLQLLLIHLIYIHRGHTLGCMVNICQSNPSNQLIRCSGDFCGGFKDKRYNGEIVEAVDISCSSGDIIQAPFDGQLYAWRPFGAREGYECADEGVTLEGSGQWQGM
;
A
#
# COMPACT_ATOMS: atom_id res chain seq x y z
N MET A 1 -46.08 -15.41 -1.74
CA MET A 1 -45.55 -14.08 -1.37
C MET A 1 -44.19 -14.10 -0.66
N HIS A 2 -43.66 -15.25 -0.20
CA HIS A 2 -42.35 -15.31 0.48
C HIS A 2 -41.14 -15.52 -0.44
N THR A 3 -41.33 -16.07 -1.64
CA THR A 3 -40.26 -16.35 -2.60
C THR A 3 -39.66 -15.09 -3.23
N LEU A 4 -40.46 -14.04 -3.44
CA LEU A 4 -39.99 -12.77 -4.01
C LEU A 4 -39.10 -11.98 -3.04
N GLN A 5 -39.40 -12.05 -1.72
CA GLN A 5 -38.60 -11.38 -0.68
C GLN A 5 -37.22 -12.03 -0.51
N LEU A 6 -37.12 -13.36 -0.58
CA LEU A 6 -35.83 -14.08 -0.49
C LEU A 6 -34.89 -13.76 -1.66
N LEU A 7 -35.43 -13.58 -2.87
CA LEU A 7 -34.69 -13.21 -4.07
C LEU A 7 -34.14 -11.77 -4.00
N LEU A 8 -34.94 -10.84 -3.47
CA LEU A 8 -34.52 -9.46 -3.20
C LEU A 8 -33.40 -9.41 -2.15
N ILE A 9 -33.46 -10.22 -1.09
CA ILE A 9 -32.40 -10.27 -0.06
C ILE A 9 -31.09 -10.82 -0.64
N HIS A 10 -31.13 -11.83 -1.54
CA HIS A 10 -29.93 -12.31 -2.23
C HIS A 10 -29.34 -11.26 -3.20
N LEU A 11 -30.19 -10.53 -3.94
CA LEU A 11 -29.74 -9.44 -4.81
C LEU A 11 -29.10 -8.29 -4.03
N ILE A 12 -29.63 -7.93 -2.85
CA ILE A 12 -29.03 -6.93 -1.97
C ILE A 12 -27.70 -7.42 -1.36
N TYR A 13 -27.57 -8.72 -1.06
CA TYR A 13 -26.33 -9.28 -0.53
C TYR A 13 -25.20 -9.36 -1.58
N ILE A 14 -25.55 -9.63 -2.84
CA ILE A 14 -24.61 -9.67 -3.98
C ILE A 14 -24.15 -8.24 -4.38
N HIS A 15 -24.95 -7.21 -4.07
CA HIS A 15 -24.60 -5.81 -4.30
C HIS A 15 -23.84 -5.15 -3.13
N ARG A 16 -23.12 -5.90 -2.29
CA ARG A 16 -21.89 -5.35 -1.69
C ARG A 16 -20.82 -5.27 -2.76
N GLY A 17 -21.04 -4.39 -3.74
CA GLY A 17 -20.00 -3.99 -4.66
C GLY A 17 -18.86 -3.42 -3.83
N HIS A 18 -17.71 -4.07 -3.87
CA HIS A 18 -16.44 -3.43 -3.57
C HIS A 18 -16.22 -2.38 -4.66
N THR A 19 -16.94 -1.25 -4.61
CA THR A 19 -16.86 -0.18 -5.62
C THR A 19 -15.61 0.70 -5.47
N LEU A 20 -14.59 0.20 -4.77
CA LEU A 20 -13.27 0.82 -4.59
C LEU A 20 -12.26 -0.33 -4.55
N GLY A 21 -11.37 -0.41 -5.55
CA GLY A 21 -10.46 -1.53 -5.75
C GLY A 21 -9.67 -1.88 -4.48
N CYS A 22 -9.61 -3.16 -4.13
CA CYS A 22 -8.81 -3.65 -3.01
C CYS A 22 -7.33 -3.58 -3.39
N MET A 23 -6.54 -2.79 -2.66
CA MET A 23 -5.08 -2.85 -2.75
C MET A 23 -4.61 -4.26 -2.40
N VAL A 24 -3.74 -4.85 -3.21
CA VAL A 24 -3.15 -6.16 -2.89
C VAL A 24 -2.10 -6.02 -1.77
N ASN A 25 -1.65 -7.13 -1.21
CA ASN A 25 -0.53 -7.10 -0.29
C ASN A 25 0.76 -6.77 -1.05
N ILE A 26 1.47 -5.74 -0.61
CA ILE A 26 2.69 -5.27 -1.28
C ILE A 26 3.84 -6.26 -1.04
N CYS A 27 3.93 -6.84 0.16
CA CYS A 27 4.98 -7.78 0.51
C CYS A 27 4.40 -9.17 0.78
N GLN A 28 5.07 -10.20 0.26
CA GLN A 28 4.65 -11.59 0.47
C GLN A 28 4.52 -11.94 1.96
N SER A 29 5.42 -11.45 2.82
CA SER A 29 5.36 -11.75 4.26
C SER A 29 4.31 -10.91 5.02
N ASN A 30 3.64 -9.97 4.37
CA ASN A 30 2.74 -9.00 5.02
C ASN A 30 1.41 -8.89 4.28
N PRO A 31 0.50 -9.87 4.44
CA PRO A 31 -0.78 -9.92 3.72
C PRO A 31 -1.75 -8.79 4.07
N SER A 32 -1.44 -7.99 5.09
CA SER A 32 -2.29 -6.90 5.59
C SER A 32 -1.67 -5.51 5.43
N ASN A 33 -0.51 -5.42 4.77
CA ASN A 33 0.21 -4.15 4.56
C ASN A 33 0.48 -3.38 5.86
N GLN A 34 0.78 -4.09 6.95
CA GLN A 34 1.13 -3.48 8.24
C GLN A 34 2.33 -2.54 8.09
N LEU A 35 2.21 -1.34 8.66
CA LEU A 35 3.29 -0.37 8.70
C LEU A 35 4.39 -0.81 9.67
N ILE A 36 5.62 -0.33 9.44
CA ILE A 36 6.70 -0.47 10.40
C ILE A 36 6.29 0.25 11.68
N ARG A 37 6.23 -0.49 12.78
CA ARG A 37 5.95 0.05 14.11
C ARG A 37 7.10 0.94 14.58
N CYS A 38 6.80 1.83 15.51
CA CYS A 38 7.83 2.68 16.11
C CYS A 38 8.94 1.86 16.77
N SER A 39 10.19 2.20 16.45
CA SER A 39 11.40 1.66 17.07
C SER A 39 12.31 2.84 17.41
N GLY A 40 12.32 3.24 18.69
CA GLY A 40 12.96 4.48 19.10
C GLY A 40 12.27 5.69 18.46
N ASP A 41 13.05 6.56 17.84
CA ASP A 41 12.57 7.79 17.19
C ASP A 41 12.04 7.58 15.76
N PHE A 42 12.14 6.35 15.22
CA PHE A 42 11.67 6.03 13.87
C PHE A 42 10.29 5.38 13.92
N CYS A 43 9.33 5.94 13.21
CA CYS A 43 7.98 5.38 13.00
C CYS A 43 7.64 5.40 11.50
N GLY A 44 6.98 4.36 11.00
CA GLY A 44 6.65 4.19 9.59
C GLY A 44 5.32 4.81 9.15
N GLY A 45 4.66 5.61 9.98
CA GLY A 45 3.37 6.21 9.68
C GLY A 45 3.45 7.41 8.74
N PHE A 46 2.27 7.81 8.25
CA PHE A 46 2.10 8.99 7.41
C PHE A 46 2.40 10.26 8.21
N LYS A 47 3.29 11.12 7.70
CA LYS A 47 3.79 12.32 8.38
C LYS A 47 4.55 12.04 9.68
N ASP A 48 5.02 10.82 9.90
CA ASP A 48 5.94 10.54 10.99
C ASP A 48 7.35 11.03 10.66
N LYS A 49 8.07 11.45 11.71
CA LYS A 49 9.46 11.90 11.60
C LYS A 49 10.39 10.72 11.29
N ARG A 50 11.25 10.87 10.29
CA ARG A 50 12.29 9.88 9.93
C ARG A 50 13.60 10.15 10.67
N TYR A 51 14.55 9.23 10.58
CA TYR A 51 15.81 9.29 11.36
C TYR A 51 16.63 10.56 11.11
N ASN A 52 16.56 11.13 9.91
CA ASN A 52 17.22 12.37 9.51
C ASN A 52 16.43 13.63 9.91
N GLY A 53 15.30 13.47 10.59
CA GLY A 53 14.41 14.54 11.02
C GLY A 53 13.40 15.02 9.99
N GLU A 54 13.39 14.45 8.79
CA GLU A 54 12.41 14.79 7.76
C GLU A 54 11.01 14.28 8.13
N ILE A 55 9.99 15.05 7.74
CA ILE A 55 8.59 14.66 7.78
C ILE A 55 8.17 14.40 6.34
N VAL A 56 7.75 13.18 6.05
CA VAL A 56 7.40 12.75 4.70
C VAL A 56 5.92 12.38 4.61
N GLU A 57 5.28 12.73 3.49
CA GLU A 57 3.89 12.33 3.18
C GLU A 57 3.86 10.91 2.61
N ALA A 58 4.44 9.95 3.34
CA ALA A 58 4.60 8.56 2.94
C ALA A 58 4.49 7.62 4.14
N VAL A 59 4.26 6.33 3.87
CA VAL A 59 4.25 5.25 4.87
C VAL A 59 5.34 4.22 4.57
N ASP A 60 5.84 3.57 5.60
CA ASP A 60 6.83 2.50 5.50
C ASP A 60 6.15 1.17 5.86
N ILE A 61 6.06 0.24 4.90
CA ILE A 61 5.42 -1.07 5.09
C ILE A 61 6.46 -2.08 5.56
N SER A 62 6.11 -2.89 6.56
CA SER A 62 6.99 -3.94 7.06
C SER A 62 7.08 -5.09 6.06
N CYS A 63 8.28 -5.40 5.58
CA CYS A 63 8.54 -6.48 4.63
C CYS A 63 9.76 -7.28 5.09
N SER A 64 9.78 -8.59 4.82
CA SER A 64 10.94 -9.41 5.12
C SER A 64 12.00 -9.26 4.01
N SER A 65 13.28 -9.40 4.38
CA SER A 65 14.36 -9.36 3.40
C SER A 65 14.18 -10.47 2.36
N GLY A 66 14.25 -10.12 1.07
CA GLY A 66 14.05 -11.06 -0.03
C GLY A 66 12.59 -11.35 -0.38
N ASP A 67 11.64 -10.63 0.22
CA ASP A 67 10.23 -10.73 -0.16
C ASP A 67 10.01 -10.41 -1.65
N ILE A 68 9.10 -11.16 -2.26
CA ILE A 68 8.52 -10.76 -3.54
C ILE A 68 7.62 -9.55 -3.29
N ILE A 69 7.93 -8.44 -3.97
CA ILE A 69 7.17 -7.20 -3.92
C ILE A 69 6.14 -7.20 -5.06
N GLN A 70 4.88 -6.93 -4.73
CA GLN A 70 3.77 -6.84 -5.67
C GLN A 70 3.34 -5.38 -5.86
N ALA A 71 2.96 -5.03 -7.09
CA ALA A 71 2.40 -3.71 -7.37
C ALA A 71 1.05 -3.58 -6.64
N PRO A 72 0.84 -2.51 -5.84
CA PRO A 72 -0.37 -2.36 -5.02
C PRO A 72 -1.65 -2.15 -5.83
N PHE A 73 -1.51 -1.62 -7.05
CA PHE A 73 -2.59 -1.30 -7.97
C PHE A 73 -2.11 -1.46 -9.41
N ASP A 74 -3.06 -1.57 -10.34
CA ASP A 74 -2.78 -1.51 -11.77
C ASP A 74 -2.35 -0.10 -12.17
N GLY A 75 -1.18 0.04 -12.78
CA GLY A 75 -0.61 1.34 -13.15
C GLY A 75 0.54 1.23 -14.14
N GLN A 76 1.20 2.35 -14.39
CA GLN A 76 2.39 2.40 -15.24
C GLN A 76 3.63 2.61 -14.37
N LEU A 77 4.70 1.91 -14.73
CA LEU A 77 6.01 2.19 -14.16
C LEU A 77 6.48 3.53 -14.71
N TYR A 78 6.59 4.51 -13.82
CA TYR A 78 6.96 5.87 -14.17
C TYR A 78 8.48 6.04 -14.24
N ALA A 79 9.19 5.55 -13.23
CA ALA A 79 10.65 5.66 -13.15
C ALA A 79 11.29 4.47 -12.44
N TRP A 80 12.53 4.19 -12.82
CA TRP A 80 13.48 3.40 -12.02
C TRP A 80 14.36 4.38 -11.25
N ARG A 81 14.87 3.98 -10.09
CA ARG A 81 15.67 4.86 -9.21
C ARG A 81 14.86 6.05 -8.69
N PRO A 82 13.99 5.83 -7.69
CA PRO A 82 13.04 6.84 -7.21
C PRO A 82 13.71 8.11 -6.66
N PHE A 83 14.98 8.06 -6.26
CA PHE A 83 15.76 9.18 -5.74
C PHE A 83 16.81 9.70 -6.73
N GLY A 84 16.88 9.17 -7.95
CA GLY A 84 17.68 9.73 -9.04
C GLY A 84 19.18 9.78 -8.76
N ALA A 85 19.74 8.76 -8.10
CA ALA A 85 21.14 8.67 -7.69
C ALA A 85 21.61 9.82 -6.78
N ARG A 86 20.72 10.35 -5.94
CA ARG A 86 21.07 11.31 -4.90
C ARG A 86 21.97 10.66 -3.85
N GLU A 87 23.04 11.36 -3.46
CA GLU A 87 23.95 10.92 -2.40
C GLU A 87 23.20 10.63 -1.10
N GLY A 88 23.49 9.48 -0.46
CA GLY A 88 22.85 9.02 0.77
C GLY A 88 21.56 8.22 0.59
N TYR A 89 21.13 7.98 -0.66
CA TYR A 89 19.95 7.18 -0.99
C TYR A 89 20.28 5.87 -1.71
N GLU A 90 21.54 5.43 -1.72
CA GLU A 90 22.02 4.32 -2.55
C GLU A 90 21.19 3.04 -2.36
N CYS A 91 20.84 2.69 -1.11
CA CYS A 91 19.99 1.54 -0.81
C CYS A 91 18.51 1.76 -1.17
N ALA A 92 18.01 3.00 -1.01
CA ALA A 92 16.61 3.33 -1.28
C ALA A 92 16.34 3.56 -2.77
N ASP A 93 17.39 3.72 -3.57
CA ASP A 93 17.33 3.96 -5.01
C ASP A 93 17.25 2.67 -5.83
N GLU A 94 17.31 1.48 -5.20
CA GLU A 94 17.06 0.18 -5.84
C GLU A 94 15.57 -0.11 -6.08
N GLY A 95 14.74 0.94 -6.14
CA GLY A 95 13.29 0.86 -6.30
C GLY A 95 12.76 1.33 -7.64
N VAL A 96 11.43 1.39 -7.72
CA VAL A 96 10.67 1.95 -8.84
C VAL A 96 9.61 2.91 -8.34
N THR A 97 9.32 3.93 -9.13
CA THR A 97 8.17 4.81 -8.94
C THR A 97 7.04 4.33 -9.84
N LEU A 98 5.88 4.07 -9.25
CA LEU A 98 4.66 3.76 -9.97
C LEU A 98 3.74 4.97 -9.94
N GLU A 99 3.17 5.33 -11.08
CA GLU A 99 2.12 6.34 -11.16
C GLU A 99 0.85 5.68 -11.69
N GLY A 100 -0.28 6.02 -11.08
CA GLY A 100 -1.56 5.46 -11.45
C GLY A 100 -2.69 6.12 -10.68
N SER A 101 -3.90 5.74 -11.02
CA SER A 101 -5.11 6.14 -10.32
C SER A 101 -5.56 5.02 -9.37
N GLY A 102 -5.83 5.35 -8.12
CA GLY A 102 -6.33 4.41 -7.12
C GLY A 102 -6.67 5.13 -5.81
N GLN A 103 -7.42 4.46 -4.93
CA GLN A 103 -7.70 4.97 -3.59
C GLN A 103 -6.84 4.21 -2.57
N TRP A 104 -5.99 4.93 -1.85
CA TRP A 104 -5.23 4.38 -0.72
C TRP A 104 -6.21 3.88 0.37
N GLN A 105 -6.08 2.62 0.76
CA GLN A 105 -6.88 2.01 1.85
C GLN A 105 -6.05 1.68 3.10
N GLY A 106 -4.77 2.05 3.15
CA GLY A 106 -3.95 1.76 4.31
C GLY A 106 -4.41 2.55 5.53
N MET A 107 -4.72 1.81 6.59
CA MET A 107 -4.91 2.27 7.97
C MET A 107 -4.01 1.45 8.89
#